data_AF-A0A1V5WQT3-F1
#
_entry.id   AF-A0A1V5WQT3-F1
#
_cell.length_a   1.000
_cell.length_b   1.000
_cell.length_c   1.000
_cell.angle_alpha   90.00
_cell.angle_beta   90.00
_cell.angle_gamma   90.00
#
_symmetry.space_group_name_H-M   'P 1'
#
loop_
_entity.id
_entity.type
_entity.pdbx_description
1 polymer ?
#
loop_
_entity_poly.entity_id
_entity_poly.type
_entity_poly.pdbx_seq_one_letter_code
_entity_poly.pdbx_strand_id
1 'polypeptide(L)'
;MIKDKKKKKVSSEGLSTKEKMLARKKQLESKGNGSGLVYPKEGTLRMRIKSPGDDQELGIEIIQFYLGGNLGGVISPATFDEPCPFMEKYQELKNSKDEDDKELAKNLVPRRRYVIGGIIYSDEKGSKVDYEGKDKGVLVPRSVYQDIIDLYLDEDEAGDMTDPKTGYDIKVIRSGSGKLDTTYSARACKPTKLDKKYQGTIDLEGIVRSQIKSYDELEDLLSQYLNEDHGDDDDDDKSKKKKKKGVHKDHYMEDDEPKKKKRKYKSDI
;
A
#
# COMPACT_ATOMS: atom_id res chain seq x y z
N MET A 1 -42.98 1.51 -26.95
CA MET A 1 -43.17 0.35 -26.06
C MET A 1 -41.91 -0.50 -26.11
N ILE A 2 -41.17 -0.45 -25.00
CA ILE A 2 -39.93 -1.16 -24.72
C ILE A 2 -40.26 -2.62 -24.39
N LYS A 3 -39.47 -3.57 -24.89
CA LYS A 3 -39.40 -4.93 -24.31
C LYS A 3 -38.00 -5.14 -23.76
N ASP A 4 -37.90 -4.95 -22.46
CA ASP A 4 -36.77 -5.29 -21.61
C ASP A 4 -36.38 -6.77 -21.74
N LYS A 5 -35.15 -7.02 -22.20
CA LYS A 5 -34.48 -8.31 -21.99
C LYS A 5 -33.94 -8.35 -20.57
N LYS A 6 -34.74 -8.91 -19.67
CA LYS A 6 -34.35 -9.29 -18.30
C LYS A 6 -33.01 -10.05 -18.28
N LYS A 7 -31.97 -9.45 -17.70
CA LYS A 7 -30.76 -10.16 -17.23
C LYS A 7 -31.22 -11.25 -16.25
N LYS A 8 -30.87 -12.50 -16.55
CA LYS A 8 -31.20 -13.69 -15.75
C LYS A 8 -30.33 -13.68 -14.49
N LYS A 9 -30.92 -13.36 -13.33
CA LYS A 9 -30.30 -13.61 -12.01
C LYS A 9 -29.95 -15.10 -11.93
N VAL A 10 -28.72 -15.42 -11.55
CA VAL A 10 -28.29 -16.80 -11.26
C VAL A 10 -28.91 -17.19 -9.92
N SER A 11 -30.14 -17.74 -9.97
CA SER A 11 -30.81 -18.30 -8.79
C SER A 11 -30.07 -19.57 -8.36
N SER A 12 -29.52 -19.57 -7.14
CA SER A 12 -28.80 -20.69 -6.53
C SER A 12 -29.73 -21.78 -5.96
N GLU A 13 -30.87 -22.01 -6.60
CA GLU A 13 -31.80 -23.08 -6.24
C GLU A 13 -31.51 -24.30 -7.12
N GLY A 14 -31.08 -25.40 -6.49
CA GLY A 14 -30.92 -26.71 -7.18
C GLY A 14 -29.53 -27.33 -7.15
N LEU A 15 -28.48 -26.64 -6.68
CA LEU A 15 -27.14 -27.24 -6.58
C LEU A 15 -27.04 -28.15 -5.35
N SER A 16 -26.60 -29.39 -5.56
CA SER A 16 -26.28 -30.33 -4.48
C SER A 16 -25.13 -29.79 -3.62
N THR A 17 -25.04 -30.22 -2.37
CA THR A 17 -23.96 -29.80 -1.45
C THR A 17 -22.58 -30.06 -2.05
N LYS A 18 -22.43 -31.14 -2.84
CA LYS A 18 -21.18 -31.48 -3.53
C LYS A 18 -20.84 -30.46 -4.63
N GLU A 19 -21.81 -29.98 -5.40
CA GLU A 19 -21.59 -28.95 -6.43
C GLU A 19 -21.34 -27.57 -5.82
N LYS A 20 -22.05 -27.23 -4.73
CA LYS A 20 -21.74 -26.01 -3.95
C LYS A 20 -20.33 -26.05 -3.38
N MET A 21 -19.90 -27.20 -2.84
CA MET A 21 -18.55 -27.39 -2.33
C MET A 21 -17.50 -27.42 -3.44
N LEU A 22 -17.83 -27.93 -4.65
CA LEU A 22 -16.92 -27.89 -5.80
C LEU A 22 -16.78 -26.48 -6.37
N ALA A 23 -17.89 -25.73 -6.46
CA ALA A 23 -17.88 -24.32 -6.84
C ALA A 23 -17.14 -23.48 -5.80
N ARG A 24 -17.36 -23.75 -4.50
CA ARG A 24 -16.62 -23.10 -3.40
C ARG A 24 -15.14 -23.48 -3.43
N LYS A 25 -14.79 -24.75 -3.69
CA LYS A 25 -13.41 -25.21 -3.86
C LYS A 25 -12.74 -24.53 -5.05
N LYS A 26 -13.39 -24.49 -6.21
CA LYS A 26 -12.92 -23.79 -7.42
C LYS A 26 -12.79 -22.27 -7.20
N GLN A 27 -13.71 -21.67 -6.44
CA GLN A 27 -13.66 -20.26 -6.05
C GLN A 27 -12.50 -20.00 -5.06
N LEU A 28 -12.27 -20.89 -4.09
CA LEU A 28 -11.16 -20.80 -3.14
C LEU A 28 -9.80 -21.06 -3.82
N GLU A 29 -9.72 -22.01 -4.74
CA GLU A 29 -8.55 -22.28 -5.58
C GLU A 29 -8.27 -21.11 -6.52
N SER A 30 -9.29 -20.47 -7.09
CA SER A 30 -9.13 -19.26 -7.90
C SER A 30 -8.68 -18.04 -7.08
N LYS A 31 -9.07 -17.97 -5.79
CA LYS A 31 -8.58 -16.94 -4.85
C LYS A 31 -7.17 -17.23 -4.33
N GLY A 32 -6.75 -18.50 -4.27
CA GLY A 32 -5.42 -18.90 -3.83
C GLY A 32 -4.34 -18.86 -4.92
N ASN A 33 -4.72 -19.05 -6.19
CA ASN A 33 -3.79 -19.13 -7.33
C ASN A 33 -4.01 -18.04 -8.41
N GLY A 34 -4.96 -17.13 -8.23
CA GLY A 34 -5.28 -16.07 -9.19
C GLY A 34 -4.11 -15.10 -9.40
N SER A 35 -4.04 -14.46 -10.57
CA SER A 35 -3.12 -13.38 -10.97
C SER A 35 -3.28 -12.10 -10.14
N GLY A 36 -3.45 -12.25 -8.83
CA GLY A 36 -3.82 -11.20 -7.90
C GLY A 36 -2.63 -10.47 -7.31
N LEU A 37 -2.96 -9.36 -6.66
CA LEU A 37 -2.02 -8.59 -5.86
C LEU A 37 -1.76 -9.27 -4.52
N VAL A 38 -0.49 -9.31 -4.14
CA VAL A 38 -0.04 -9.73 -2.83
C VAL A 38 0.19 -8.52 -1.96
N TYR A 39 -0.33 -8.59 -0.73
CA TYR A 39 -0.20 -7.55 0.27
C TYR A 39 0.84 -7.99 1.31
N PRO A 40 1.93 -7.25 1.50
CA PRO A 40 2.91 -7.56 2.54
C PRO A 40 2.25 -7.65 3.93
N LYS A 41 2.31 -8.85 4.50
CA LYS A 41 1.90 -9.11 5.88
C LYS A 41 3.02 -8.71 6.83
N GLU A 42 2.72 -8.71 8.13
CA GLU A 42 3.76 -8.54 9.15
C GLU A 42 4.88 -9.56 8.94
N GLY A 43 6.13 -9.10 9.04
CA GLY A 43 7.33 -9.87 8.74
C GLY A 43 7.98 -9.46 7.42
N THR A 44 8.71 -10.40 6.83
CA THR A 44 9.52 -10.16 5.63
C THR A 44 8.91 -10.86 4.42
N LEU A 45 8.54 -10.09 3.40
CA LEU A 45 8.26 -10.62 2.07
C LEU A 45 9.52 -10.52 1.23
N ARG A 46 10.00 -11.64 0.70
CA ARG A 46 11.11 -11.66 -0.26
C ARG A 46 10.57 -11.86 -1.67
N MET A 47 11.04 -11.05 -2.61
CA MET A 47 10.66 -11.17 -4.02
C MET A 47 11.82 -10.84 -4.95
N ARG A 48 11.77 -11.40 -6.16
CA ARG A 48 12.59 -11.00 -7.30
C ARG A 48 11.74 -10.12 -8.20
N ILE A 49 12.07 -8.83 -8.29
CA ILE A 49 11.42 -7.91 -9.24
C ILE A 49 11.82 -8.32 -10.66
N LYS A 50 10.85 -8.31 -11.57
CA LYS A 50 11.06 -8.50 -13.01
C LYS A 50 10.82 -7.18 -13.72
N SER A 51 11.61 -6.91 -14.75
CA SER A 51 11.39 -5.74 -15.60
C SER A 51 10.06 -5.87 -16.36
N PRO A 52 9.21 -4.83 -16.35
CA PRO A 52 8.01 -4.80 -17.18
C PRO A 52 8.34 -4.58 -18.67
N GLY A 53 9.48 -3.94 -18.96
CA GLY A 53 9.99 -3.65 -20.30
C GLY A 53 10.96 -2.47 -20.25
N ASP A 54 11.71 -2.25 -21.33
CA ASP A 54 12.80 -1.25 -21.35
C ASP A 54 12.27 0.20 -21.19
N ASP A 55 11.04 0.47 -21.61
CA ASP A 55 10.41 1.80 -21.56
C ASP A 55 9.40 1.95 -20.40
N GLN A 56 9.40 1.02 -19.42
CA GLN A 56 8.41 0.98 -18.35
C GLN A 56 9.07 1.08 -16.96
N GLU A 57 8.44 1.84 -16.06
CA GLU A 57 8.85 1.90 -14.65
C GLU A 57 8.68 0.55 -13.94
N LEU A 58 9.53 0.26 -12.95
CA LEU A 58 9.48 -0.98 -12.14
C LEU A 58 8.16 -1.17 -11.37
N GLY A 59 7.44 -0.09 -11.13
CA GLY A 59 6.15 -0.10 -10.45
C GLY A 59 5.12 0.78 -11.12
N ILE A 60 3.84 0.41 -10.97
CA ILE A 60 2.70 1.24 -11.38
C ILE A 60 2.14 1.94 -10.15
N GLU A 61 2.01 3.27 -10.21
CA GLU A 61 1.27 4.01 -9.20
C GLU A 61 -0.23 3.74 -9.38
N ILE A 62 -0.91 3.36 -8.30
CA ILE A 62 -2.34 3.10 -8.28
C ILE A 62 -3.05 3.99 -7.25
N ILE A 63 -4.31 4.29 -7.54
CA ILE A 63 -5.23 4.95 -6.63
C ILE A 63 -6.07 3.89 -5.93
N GLN A 64 -5.97 3.81 -4.59
CA GLN A 64 -6.71 2.86 -3.77
C GLN A 64 -7.60 3.56 -2.76
N PHE A 65 -8.85 3.14 -2.65
CA PHE A 65 -9.73 3.50 -1.53
C PHE A 65 -9.73 2.37 -0.51
N TYR A 66 -9.69 2.73 0.78
CA TYR A 66 -9.78 1.78 1.87
C TYR A 66 -11.15 1.91 2.53
N LEU A 67 -11.98 0.87 2.37
CA LEU A 67 -13.37 0.86 2.86
C LEU A 67 -13.48 0.24 4.26
N GLY A 68 -12.40 -0.35 4.79
CA GLY A 68 -12.41 -0.97 6.11
C GLY A 68 -13.19 -2.28 6.16
N GLY A 69 -13.33 -2.80 7.39
CA GLY A 69 -14.15 -3.98 7.71
C GLY A 69 -13.94 -5.18 6.77
N ASN A 70 -15.07 -5.71 6.28
CA ASN A 70 -15.11 -6.85 5.37
C ASN A 70 -14.95 -6.44 3.89
N LEU A 71 -15.09 -5.16 3.57
CA LEU A 71 -15.04 -4.63 2.19
C LEU A 71 -13.59 -4.45 1.71
N GLY A 72 -12.66 -4.15 2.62
CA GLY A 72 -11.23 -4.10 2.32
C GLY A 72 -10.85 -2.89 1.44
N GLY A 73 -9.87 -3.09 0.56
CA GLY A 73 -9.39 -2.05 -0.36
C GLY A 73 -9.89 -2.25 -1.79
N VAL A 74 -10.23 -1.15 -2.47
CA VAL A 74 -10.59 -1.16 -3.90
C VAL A 74 -9.63 -0.28 -4.70
N ILE A 75 -9.23 -0.76 -5.88
CA ILE A 75 -8.41 0.00 -6.82
C ILE A 75 -9.36 0.80 -7.69
N SER A 76 -9.11 2.09 -7.78
CA SER A 76 -9.88 3.02 -8.60
C SER A 76 -9.44 2.90 -10.07
N PRO A 77 -10.39 2.77 -11.03
CA PRO A 77 -10.12 2.91 -12.46
C PRO A 77 -9.43 4.23 -12.84
N ALA A 78 -9.57 5.28 -12.01
CA ALA A 78 -8.87 6.55 -12.21
C ALA A 78 -7.33 6.42 -12.18
N THR A 79 -6.80 5.27 -11.73
CA THR A 79 -5.40 4.87 -11.93
C THR A 79 -4.97 4.93 -13.40
N PHE A 80 -5.89 4.62 -14.31
CA PHE A 80 -5.70 4.62 -15.76
C PHE A 80 -6.57 5.68 -16.44
N ASP A 81 -6.87 6.78 -15.73
CA ASP A 81 -7.71 7.89 -16.22
C ASP A 81 -9.14 7.47 -16.64
N GLU A 82 -9.66 6.39 -16.08
CA GLU A 82 -11.02 5.89 -16.34
C GLU A 82 -12.03 6.39 -15.28
N PRO A 83 -13.34 6.50 -15.62
CA PRO A 83 -14.39 6.90 -14.69
C PRO A 83 -14.46 6.01 -13.44
N CYS A 84 -14.69 6.61 -12.28
CA CYS A 84 -14.69 5.89 -11.01
C CYS A 84 -15.71 6.47 -10.03
N PRO A 85 -16.70 5.67 -9.59
CA PRO A 85 -17.76 6.16 -8.72
C PRO A 85 -17.23 6.58 -7.34
N PHE A 86 -16.17 5.93 -6.84
CA PHE A 86 -15.51 6.33 -5.59
C PHE A 86 -14.82 7.70 -5.70
N MET A 87 -14.14 7.98 -6.81
CA MET A 87 -13.50 9.28 -7.02
C MET A 87 -14.54 10.39 -7.19
N GLU A 88 -15.58 10.12 -7.96
CA GLU A 88 -16.70 11.05 -8.16
C GLU A 88 -17.37 11.37 -6.82
N LYS A 89 -17.70 10.34 -6.03
CA LYS A 89 -18.30 10.53 -4.71
C LYS A 89 -17.39 11.24 -3.73
N TYR A 90 -16.10 10.91 -3.69
CA TYR A 90 -15.13 11.64 -2.87
C TYR A 90 -15.07 13.13 -3.22
N GLN A 91 -15.08 13.47 -4.51
CA GLN A 91 -15.07 14.87 -4.96
C GLN A 91 -16.37 15.59 -4.62
N GLU A 92 -17.52 14.92 -4.77
CA GLU A 92 -18.84 15.43 -4.35
C GLU A 92 -18.83 15.78 -2.87
N LEU A 93 -18.46 14.82 -2.01
CA LEU A 93 -18.43 14.98 -0.55
C LEU A 93 -17.45 16.07 -0.12
N LYS A 94 -16.25 16.10 -0.69
CA LYS A 94 -15.22 17.10 -0.39
C LYS A 94 -15.65 18.54 -0.73
N ASN A 95 -16.45 18.70 -1.79
CA ASN A 95 -16.93 20.01 -2.25
C ASN A 95 -18.27 20.40 -1.61
N SER A 96 -18.89 19.52 -0.82
CA SER A 96 -20.11 19.80 -0.10
C SER A 96 -19.92 20.89 0.96
N LYS A 97 -20.99 21.61 1.23
CA LYS A 97 -21.05 22.59 2.33
C LYS A 97 -21.48 21.95 3.64
N ASP A 98 -22.09 20.77 3.56
CA ASP A 98 -22.52 19.99 4.72
C ASP A 98 -21.30 19.50 5.52
N GLU A 99 -21.40 19.49 6.84
CA GLU A 99 -20.30 19.04 7.71
C GLU A 99 -20.23 17.50 7.76
N ASP A 100 -21.37 16.81 7.70
CA ASP A 100 -21.43 15.34 7.73
C ASP A 100 -20.79 14.77 6.45
N ASP A 101 -21.05 15.41 5.30
CA ASP A 101 -20.40 15.05 4.03
C ASP A 101 -18.88 15.22 4.10
N LYS A 102 -18.39 16.27 4.77
CA LYS A 102 -16.95 16.50 4.93
C LYS A 102 -16.31 15.49 5.86
N GLU A 103 -17.01 15.05 6.90
CA GLU A 103 -16.54 13.99 7.78
C GLU A 103 -16.44 12.66 7.01
N LEU A 104 -17.47 12.32 6.25
CA LEU A 104 -17.44 11.14 5.38
C LEU A 104 -16.31 11.23 4.33
N ALA A 105 -16.05 12.42 3.76
CA ALA A 105 -14.94 12.63 2.82
C ALA A 105 -13.56 12.32 3.45
N LYS A 106 -13.38 12.52 4.76
CA LYS A 106 -12.11 12.18 5.46
C LYS A 106 -11.90 10.66 5.54
N ASN A 107 -12.99 9.90 5.64
CA ASN A 107 -12.95 8.44 5.68
C ASN A 107 -12.78 7.82 4.28
N LEU A 108 -13.26 8.50 3.24
CA LEU A 108 -13.16 8.06 1.84
C LEU A 108 -11.98 8.69 1.07
N VAL A 109 -10.87 9.01 1.74
CA VAL A 109 -9.72 9.64 1.05
C VAL A 109 -8.98 8.64 0.15
N PRO A 110 -8.77 8.95 -1.14
CA PRO A 110 -7.96 8.11 -2.02
C PRO A 110 -6.49 8.08 -1.56
N ARG A 111 -5.90 6.88 -1.53
CA ARG A 111 -4.51 6.66 -1.14
C ARG A 111 -3.69 6.17 -2.33
N ARG A 112 -2.54 6.80 -2.56
CA ARG A 112 -1.57 6.34 -3.56
C ARG A 112 -0.79 5.13 -3.03
N ARG A 113 -0.68 4.11 -3.87
CA ARG A 113 0.08 2.88 -3.63
C ARG A 113 0.86 2.53 -4.89
N TYR A 114 1.86 1.69 -4.76
CA TYR A 114 2.63 1.22 -5.91
C TYR A 114 2.51 -0.29 -6.01
N VAL A 115 2.38 -0.80 -7.23
CA VAL A 115 2.42 -2.23 -7.50
C VAL A 115 3.72 -2.54 -8.20
N ILE A 116 4.54 -3.39 -7.59
CA ILE A 116 5.78 -3.90 -8.19
C ILE A 116 5.60 -5.35 -8.62
N GLY A 117 6.20 -5.72 -9.74
CA GLY A 117 5.96 -6.99 -10.38
C GLY A 117 7.09 -8.00 -10.20
N GLY A 118 6.78 -9.27 -9.92
CA GLY A 118 7.78 -10.33 -10.02
C GLY A 118 7.41 -11.64 -9.33
N ILE A 119 8.45 -12.37 -8.93
CA ILE A 119 8.35 -13.70 -8.32
C ILE A 119 8.48 -13.57 -6.82
N ILE A 120 7.57 -14.20 -6.07
CA ILE A 120 7.59 -14.17 -4.62
C ILE A 120 8.17 -15.47 -4.08
N TYR A 121 8.93 -15.37 -3.00
CA TYR A 121 9.44 -16.52 -2.27
C TYR A 121 8.64 -16.73 -0.98
N SER A 122 8.40 -18.00 -0.66
CA SER A 122 7.72 -18.41 0.58
C SER A 122 8.64 -18.37 1.80
N ASP A 123 9.95 -18.24 1.58
CA ASP A 123 10.98 -18.16 2.61
C ASP A 123 11.87 -16.92 2.46
N GLU A 124 12.38 -16.41 3.58
CA GLU A 124 13.28 -15.26 3.56
C GLU A 124 14.64 -15.55 2.90
N LYS A 125 15.00 -16.83 2.72
CA LYS A 125 16.27 -17.24 2.09
C LYS A 125 16.17 -17.33 0.57
N GLY A 126 14.98 -17.23 -0.01
CA GLY A 126 14.79 -17.27 -1.47
C GLY A 126 14.98 -18.66 -2.07
N SER A 127 14.80 -19.71 -1.26
CA SER A 127 15.03 -21.09 -1.67
C SER A 127 13.77 -21.74 -2.26
N LYS A 128 12.59 -21.23 -1.91
CA LYS A 128 11.29 -21.81 -2.27
C LYS A 128 10.40 -20.74 -2.88
N VAL A 129 10.28 -20.80 -4.20
CA VAL A 129 9.35 -19.96 -4.97
C VAL A 129 7.90 -20.28 -4.56
N ASP A 130 7.13 -19.24 -4.30
CA ASP A 130 5.71 -19.31 -3.96
C ASP A 130 4.82 -19.19 -5.21
N TYR A 131 3.51 -19.40 -5.06
CA TYR A 131 2.50 -19.27 -6.12
C TYR A 131 2.84 -20.03 -7.42
N GLU A 132 3.49 -21.18 -7.30
CA GLU A 132 3.95 -22.00 -8.44
C GLU A 132 4.90 -21.25 -9.40
N GLY A 133 5.52 -20.15 -8.94
CA GLY A 133 6.39 -19.30 -9.73
C GLY A 133 5.69 -18.44 -10.77
N LYS A 134 4.37 -18.24 -10.61
CA LYS A 134 3.62 -17.26 -11.40
C LYS A 134 3.98 -15.86 -10.96
N ASP A 135 4.06 -14.97 -11.94
CA ASP A 135 4.21 -13.55 -11.73
C ASP A 135 3.07 -12.99 -10.87
N LYS A 136 3.44 -12.16 -9.89
CA LYS A 136 2.52 -11.46 -8.97
C LYS A 136 2.87 -9.99 -8.91
N GLY A 137 1.85 -9.16 -8.72
CA GLY A 137 2.04 -7.79 -8.28
C GLY A 137 2.07 -7.74 -6.76
N VAL A 138 2.99 -6.97 -6.18
CA VAL A 138 3.05 -6.71 -4.73
C VAL A 138 2.68 -5.26 -4.49
N LEU A 139 1.66 -5.03 -3.67
CA LEU A 139 1.18 -3.70 -3.35
C LEU A 139 1.98 -3.13 -2.17
N VAL A 140 2.71 -2.05 -2.41
CA VAL A 140 3.62 -1.41 -1.45
C VAL A 140 3.26 0.06 -1.22
N PRO A 141 3.57 0.62 -0.05
CA PRO A 141 3.45 2.06 0.19
C PRO A 141 4.55 2.84 -0.54
N ARG A 142 4.35 4.15 -0.65
CA ARG A 142 5.30 5.08 -1.29
C ARG A 142 6.74 4.95 -0.76
N SER A 143 6.92 4.81 0.55
CA SER A 143 8.26 4.72 1.16
C SER A 143 9.04 3.52 0.65
N VAL A 144 8.40 2.35 0.54
CA VAL A 144 9.04 1.13 0.01
C VAL A 144 9.39 1.28 -1.46
N TYR A 145 8.52 1.91 -2.25
CA TYR A 145 8.82 2.14 -3.66
C TYR A 145 9.99 3.11 -3.83
N GLN A 146 10.07 4.14 -2.98
CA GLN A 146 11.22 5.04 -2.94
C GLN A 146 12.51 4.29 -2.59
N ASP A 147 12.51 3.45 -1.54
CA ASP A 147 13.68 2.62 -1.20
C ASP A 147 14.11 1.73 -2.39
N ILE A 148 13.15 1.20 -3.15
CA ILE A 148 13.43 0.38 -4.34
C ILE A 148 14.05 1.22 -5.46
N ILE A 149 13.53 2.43 -5.71
CA ILE A 149 14.10 3.35 -6.70
C ILE A 149 15.54 3.71 -6.30
N ASP A 150 15.76 4.06 -5.03
CA ASP A 150 17.09 4.44 -4.52
C ASP A 150 18.07 3.26 -4.71
N LEU A 151 17.65 2.03 -4.41
CA LEU A 151 18.45 0.82 -4.67
C LEU A 151 18.71 0.57 -6.16
N TYR A 152 17.77 0.90 -7.04
CA TYR A 152 17.91 0.68 -8.49
C TYR A 152 18.87 1.69 -9.13
N LEU A 153 18.84 2.94 -8.67
CA LEU A 153 19.67 4.03 -9.19
C LEU A 153 21.10 4.02 -8.62
N ASP A 154 21.34 3.22 -7.58
CA ASP A 154 22.68 2.99 -7.03
C ASP A 154 23.47 1.99 -7.90
N GLU A 155 23.87 2.44 -9.09
CA GLU A 155 24.61 1.63 -10.07
C GLU A 155 26.00 1.19 -9.57
N ASP A 156 26.63 1.98 -8.71
CA ASP A 156 27.98 1.74 -8.20
C ASP A 156 28.02 0.62 -7.16
N GLU A 157 26.95 0.43 -6.36
CA GLU A 157 26.91 -0.56 -5.28
C GLU A 157 25.91 -1.71 -5.54
N ALA A 158 24.73 -1.43 -6.07
CA ALA A 158 23.63 -2.39 -6.19
C ALA A 158 23.42 -2.89 -7.62
N GLY A 159 23.44 -1.98 -8.61
CA GLY A 159 23.19 -2.29 -10.03
C GLY A 159 21.74 -2.68 -10.33
N ASP A 160 21.49 -3.17 -11.56
CA ASP A 160 20.13 -3.54 -12.00
C ASP A 160 19.61 -4.80 -11.27
N MET A 161 18.70 -4.59 -10.33
CA MET A 161 18.06 -5.68 -9.56
C MET A 161 17.25 -6.66 -10.41
N THR A 162 16.78 -6.23 -11.59
CA THR A 162 15.93 -7.04 -12.48
C THR A 162 16.74 -7.97 -13.39
N ASP A 163 18.05 -7.74 -13.54
CA ASP A 163 18.89 -8.53 -14.43
C ASP A 163 18.85 -10.02 -14.02
N PRO A 164 18.58 -10.97 -14.94
CA PRO A 164 18.41 -12.38 -14.60
C PRO A 164 19.69 -13.10 -14.14
N LYS A 165 20.87 -12.52 -14.36
CA LYS A 165 22.19 -13.09 -14.05
C LYS A 165 22.82 -12.43 -12.82
N THR A 166 22.83 -11.10 -12.77
CA THR A 166 23.53 -10.28 -11.76
C THR A 166 22.59 -9.52 -10.84
N GLY A 167 21.29 -9.47 -11.14
CA GLY A 167 20.32 -8.82 -10.27
C GLY A 167 20.13 -9.55 -8.94
N TYR A 168 19.29 -8.99 -8.08
CA TYR A 168 19.10 -9.45 -6.71
C TYR A 168 17.64 -9.42 -6.29
N ASP A 169 17.35 -10.15 -5.22
CA ASP A 169 16.02 -10.14 -4.61
C ASP A 169 15.91 -8.97 -3.63
N ILE A 170 14.71 -8.46 -3.45
CA ILE A 170 14.39 -7.46 -2.43
C ILE A 170 13.59 -8.09 -1.30
N LYS A 171 13.83 -7.59 -0.09
CA LYS A 171 13.03 -7.89 1.10
C LYS A 171 12.21 -6.67 1.45
N VAL A 172 10.88 -6.79 1.34
CA VAL A 172 9.93 -5.82 1.87
C VAL A 172 9.61 -6.23 3.31
N ILE A 173 10.08 -5.44 4.26
CA ILE A 173 9.91 -5.69 5.68
C ILE A 173 8.79 -4.81 6.19
N ARG A 174 7.78 -5.41 6.81
CA ARG A 174 6.72 -4.73 7.52
C ARG A 174 6.80 -5.09 9.00
N SER A 175 7.02 -4.09 9.84
CA SER A 175 7.03 -4.25 11.30
C SER A 175 5.85 -3.52 11.93
N GLY A 176 5.26 -4.12 12.97
CA GLY A 176 4.12 -3.56 13.69
C GLY A 176 2.76 -4.08 13.22
N SER A 177 1.77 -4.02 14.12
CA SER A 177 0.43 -4.56 13.94
C SER A 177 -0.67 -3.48 13.79
N GLY A 178 -0.36 -2.21 14.12
CA GLY A 178 -1.32 -1.09 14.13
C GLY A 178 -1.28 -0.17 12.90
N LYS A 179 -2.35 0.63 12.70
CA LYS A 179 -2.43 1.63 11.60
C LYS A 179 -1.36 2.73 11.71
N LEU A 180 -0.94 3.08 12.93
CA LEU A 180 -0.01 4.19 13.22
C LEU A 180 1.42 3.73 13.55
N ASP A 181 1.59 2.45 13.88
CA ASP A 181 2.87 1.90 14.35
C ASP A 181 3.46 0.88 13.36
N THR A 182 3.04 1.00 12.08
CA THR A 182 3.57 0.16 11.00
C THR A 182 4.66 0.87 10.24
N THR A 183 5.85 0.28 10.25
CA THR A 183 6.98 0.75 9.44
C THR A 183 7.20 -0.22 8.29
N TYR A 184 7.57 0.35 7.15
CA TYR A 184 7.90 -0.40 5.96
C TYR A 184 9.29 0.01 5.48
N SER A 185 10.09 -0.98 5.07
CA SER A 185 11.38 -0.73 4.43
C SER A 185 11.64 -1.77 3.34
N ALA A 186 12.42 -1.40 2.33
CA ALA A 186 13.00 -2.35 1.38
C ALA A 186 14.50 -2.55 1.66
N ARG A 187 14.98 -3.79 1.49
CA ARG A 187 16.41 -4.11 1.56
C ARG A 187 16.83 -5.02 0.43
N ALA A 188 17.98 -4.73 -0.19
CA ALA A 188 18.60 -5.61 -1.16
C ALA A 188 19.13 -6.89 -0.51
N CYS A 189 19.00 -8.01 -1.22
CA CYS A 189 19.75 -9.22 -0.96
C CYS A 189 21.06 -9.22 -1.75
N LYS A 190 21.93 -10.20 -1.48
CA LYS A 190 23.10 -10.43 -2.32
C LYS A 190 22.66 -10.80 -3.76
N PRO A 191 23.42 -10.37 -4.79
CA PRO A 191 23.23 -10.80 -6.17
C PRO A 191 23.01 -12.30 -6.30
N THR A 192 22.00 -12.67 -7.07
CA THR A 192 21.63 -14.07 -7.29
C THR A 192 21.07 -14.26 -8.69
N LYS A 193 21.47 -15.37 -9.32
CA LYS A 193 21.00 -15.76 -10.64
C LYS A 193 19.58 -16.29 -10.57
N LEU A 194 18.71 -15.78 -11.44
CA LEU A 194 17.35 -16.26 -11.58
C LEU A 194 17.29 -17.51 -12.48
N ASP A 195 16.52 -18.51 -12.06
CA ASP A 195 16.28 -19.72 -12.85
C ASP A 195 15.62 -19.38 -14.20
N LYS A 196 16.10 -20.01 -15.28
CA LYS A 196 15.68 -19.76 -16.67
C LYS A 196 14.17 -19.85 -16.86
N LYS A 197 13.49 -20.74 -16.13
CA LYS A 197 12.03 -20.91 -16.25
C LYS A 197 11.22 -19.71 -15.75
N TYR A 198 11.83 -18.80 -14.98
CA TYR A 198 11.15 -17.62 -14.46
C TYR A 198 11.68 -16.30 -15.04
N GLN A 199 12.60 -16.38 -16.00
CA GLN A 199 13.10 -15.20 -16.72
C GLN A 199 12.05 -14.68 -17.71
N GLY A 200 12.17 -13.41 -18.07
CA GLY A 200 11.27 -12.72 -19.00
C GLY A 200 10.72 -11.43 -18.41
N THR A 201 9.91 -10.73 -19.20
CA THR A 201 9.21 -9.52 -18.76
C THR A 201 7.93 -9.89 -17.98
N ILE A 202 7.33 -8.88 -17.36
CA ILE A 202 6.06 -9.02 -16.63
C ILE A 202 5.03 -8.01 -17.15
N ASP A 203 3.82 -8.47 -17.43
CA ASP A 203 2.68 -7.61 -17.76
C ASP A 203 2.08 -7.02 -16.47
N LEU A 204 2.70 -5.95 -15.97
CA LEU A 204 2.32 -5.32 -14.71
C LEU A 204 0.96 -4.61 -14.82
N GLU A 205 0.70 -3.96 -15.95
CA GLU A 205 -0.59 -3.29 -16.21
C GLU A 205 -1.73 -4.31 -16.27
N GLY A 206 -1.55 -5.43 -16.98
CA GLY A 206 -2.54 -6.51 -17.03
C GLY A 206 -2.84 -7.10 -15.65
N ILE A 207 -1.82 -7.25 -14.79
CA ILE A 207 -2.01 -7.66 -13.39
C ILE A 207 -2.88 -6.65 -12.65
N VAL A 208 -2.57 -5.35 -12.72
CA VAL A 208 -3.34 -4.31 -12.02
C VAL A 208 -4.76 -4.22 -12.55
N ARG A 209 -4.95 -4.18 -13.88
CA ARG A 209 -6.27 -4.13 -14.53
C ARG A 209 -7.14 -5.33 -14.16
N SER A 210 -6.56 -6.53 -14.02
CA SER A 210 -7.30 -7.71 -13.60
C SER A 210 -7.93 -7.61 -12.20
N GLN A 211 -7.46 -6.67 -11.37
CA GLN A 211 -7.97 -6.43 -10.02
C GLN A 211 -8.96 -5.25 -9.94
N ILE A 212 -9.07 -4.45 -10.99
CA ILE A 212 -10.03 -3.35 -11.08
C ILE A 212 -11.41 -3.94 -11.36
N LYS A 213 -12.38 -3.56 -10.53
CA LYS A 213 -13.77 -3.96 -10.70
C LYS A 213 -14.46 -3.08 -11.72
N SER A 214 -15.51 -3.62 -12.32
CA SER A 214 -16.37 -2.83 -13.21
C SER A 214 -17.02 -1.66 -12.48
N TYR A 215 -17.46 -0.65 -13.23
CA TYR A 215 -18.12 0.52 -12.68
C TYR A 215 -19.35 0.15 -11.84
N ASP A 216 -20.25 -0.70 -12.37
CA ASP A 216 -21.44 -1.20 -11.67
C ASP A 216 -21.08 -1.88 -10.33
N GLU A 217 -20.04 -2.72 -10.30
CA GLU A 217 -19.60 -3.39 -9.07
C GLU A 217 -18.99 -2.41 -8.06
N LEU A 218 -18.34 -1.35 -8.53
CA LEU A 218 -17.81 -0.30 -7.67
C LEU A 218 -18.94 0.56 -7.09
N GLU A 219 -20.00 0.84 -7.83
CA GLU A 219 -21.20 1.50 -7.31
C GLU A 219 -21.92 0.65 -6.25
N ASP A 220 -22.03 -0.66 -6.47
CA ASP A 220 -22.59 -1.59 -5.49
C ASP A 220 -21.77 -1.59 -4.20
N LEU A 221 -20.44 -1.58 -4.29
CA LEU A 221 -19.54 -1.51 -3.13
C LEU A 221 -19.59 -0.16 -2.43
N LEU A 222 -19.67 0.94 -3.19
CA LEU A 222 -19.83 2.28 -2.65
C LEU A 222 -21.15 2.39 -1.89
N SER A 223 -22.23 1.88 -2.47
CA SER A 223 -23.54 1.85 -1.81
C SER A 223 -23.51 1.02 -0.54
N GLN A 224 -22.82 -0.13 -0.53
CA GLN A 224 -22.64 -0.93 0.68
C GLN A 224 -21.88 -0.14 1.75
N TYR A 225 -20.76 0.49 1.38
CA TYR A 225 -19.96 1.31 2.28
C TYR A 225 -20.80 2.44 2.90
N LEU A 226 -21.52 3.22 2.11
CA LEU A 226 -22.35 4.32 2.59
C LEU A 226 -23.51 3.90 3.50
N ASN A 227 -23.94 2.64 3.43
CA ASN A 227 -25.00 2.09 4.27
C ASN A 227 -24.46 1.36 5.51
N GLU A 228 -23.15 1.11 5.58
CA GLU A 228 -22.52 0.59 6.79
C GLU A 228 -22.47 1.70 7.84
N ASP A 229 -22.89 1.38 9.07
CA ASP A 229 -22.75 2.30 10.20
C ASP A 229 -21.26 2.45 10.49
N HIS A 230 -20.68 3.54 10.01
CA HIS A 230 -19.32 3.97 10.34
C HIS A 230 -19.31 4.54 11.76
N GLY A 231 -19.73 3.73 12.74
CA GLY A 231 -19.67 4.10 14.15
C GLY A 231 -18.26 4.53 14.50
N ASP A 232 -18.14 5.71 15.13
CA ASP A 232 -16.91 6.37 15.55
C ASP A 232 -15.89 5.37 16.10
N ASP A 233 -14.97 4.95 15.24
CA ASP A 233 -13.62 4.47 15.61
C ASP A 233 -12.67 5.68 15.57
N ASP A 234 -13.21 6.87 15.88
CA ASP A 234 -12.53 8.17 15.95
C ASP A 234 -12.11 8.43 17.41
N ASP A 235 -11.26 7.55 17.94
CA ASP A 235 -10.33 7.97 18.99
C ASP A 235 -9.06 8.51 18.31
N ASP A 236 -8.86 9.82 18.49
CA ASP A 236 -7.66 10.62 18.22
C ASP A 236 -7.53 11.43 16.91
N ASP A 237 -8.58 12.17 16.52
CA ASP A 237 -8.38 13.53 15.93
C ASP A 237 -8.70 14.63 16.95
N LYS A 238 -7.80 14.84 17.91
CA LYS A 238 -7.67 16.14 18.60
C LYS A 238 -6.36 16.83 18.25
N SER A 239 -6.35 17.40 17.06
CA SER A 239 -5.48 18.54 16.77
C SER A 239 -5.87 19.80 17.59
N LYS A 240 -5.20 20.05 18.71
CA LYS A 240 -5.09 21.39 19.38
C LYS A 240 -3.70 21.50 20.01
N LYS A 241 -2.81 22.47 19.76
CA LYS A 241 -2.93 23.84 19.23
C LYS A 241 -1.54 24.33 18.81
N LYS A 242 -1.45 25.05 17.68
CA LYS A 242 -0.41 26.07 17.46
C LYS A 242 -0.50 27.11 18.59
N LYS A 243 0.56 27.32 19.37
CA LYS A 243 0.75 28.54 20.16
C LYS A 243 1.73 29.47 19.42
N LYS A 244 1.21 30.61 18.95
CA LYS A 244 2.02 31.77 18.55
C LYS A 244 2.66 32.42 19.80
N LYS A 245 3.86 32.97 19.60
CA LYS A 245 4.72 33.72 20.54
C LYS A 245 3.99 34.77 21.40
N GLY A 246 4.44 34.91 22.65
CA GLY A 246 4.15 36.04 23.54
C GLY A 246 4.97 36.02 24.84
N VAL A 247 6.18 36.61 24.79
CA VAL A 247 6.88 37.49 25.77
C VAL A 247 6.75 37.28 27.31
N HIS A 248 7.93 37.16 27.94
CA HIS A 248 8.37 37.47 29.33
C HIS A 248 7.70 36.82 30.56
N LYS A 249 8.50 36.15 31.41
CA LYS A 249 9.18 36.75 32.59
C LYS A 249 10.02 35.67 33.30
N ASP A 250 11.34 35.79 33.21
CA ASP A 250 12.27 35.05 34.06
C ASP A 250 12.32 35.72 35.44
N HIS A 251 12.03 34.95 36.49
CA HIS A 251 12.33 35.30 37.88
C HIS A 251 12.46 34.01 38.67
N TYR A 252 13.69 33.53 38.83
CA TYR A 252 14.13 32.81 40.02
C TYR A 252 15.56 33.27 40.29
N MET A 253 15.67 34.25 41.18
CA MET A 253 16.89 34.56 41.92
C MET A 253 16.83 33.70 43.17
N GLU A 254 17.78 32.80 43.32
CA GLU A 254 18.09 32.21 44.62
C GLU A 254 19.59 32.43 44.83
N ASP A 255 19.87 33.24 45.84
CA ASP A 255 21.17 33.71 46.26
C ASP A 255 22.07 32.53 46.69
N ASP A 256 23.30 32.48 46.17
CA ASP A 256 24.43 31.96 46.94
C ASP A 256 25.76 32.53 46.42
N GLU A 257 26.36 33.39 47.25
CA GLU A 257 27.65 34.04 47.03
C GLU A 257 28.82 33.03 46.97
N PRO A 258 29.73 33.11 45.98
CA PRO A 258 31.01 32.43 46.06
C PRO A 258 32.09 33.30 46.75
N LYS A 259 32.70 32.70 47.78
CA LYS A 259 33.79 33.20 48.62
C LYS A 259 35.00 33.75 47.85
N LYS A 260 35.46 34.93 48.27
CA LYS A 260 36.75 35.57 47.92
C LYS A 260 37.97 34.66 48.18
N LYS A 261 38.83 34.45 47.17
CA LYS A 261 40.28 34.20 47.36
C LYS A 261 41.14 34.94 46.32
N LYS A 262 41.71 36.05 46.79
CA LYS A 262 43.00 36.72 46.51
C LYS A 262 43.82 36.36 45.25
N ARG A 263 44.10 37.41 44.44
CA ARG A 263 45.41 37.94 43.94
C ARG A 263 46.43 36.91 43.37
N LYS A 264 47.07 37.11 42.20
CA LYS A 264 47.93 38.26 41.82
C LYS A 264 48.38 38.14 40.35
N TYR A 265 48.57 39.28 39.69
CA TYR A 265 49.22 39.47 38.39
C TYR A 265 50.75 39.19 38.41
N LYS A 266 51.30 38.82 37.24
CA LYS A 266 52.62 39.19 36.65
C LYS A 266 52.63 38.59 35.23
N SER A 267 52.56 39.33 34.12
CA SER A 267 53.53 40.25 33.48
C SER A 267 54.89 39.64 33.13
N ASP A 268 55.16 39.62 31.83
CA ASP A 268 56.43 39.66 31.08
C ASP A 268 57.39 38.46 31.15
N ILE A 269 57.47 37.69 30.05
CA ILE A 269 58.52 37.74 29.00
C ILE A 269 58.12 36.86 27.82
#